data_AF-A0A851V0Q6-F1
#
_entry.id   AF-A0A851V0Q6-F1
#
_cell.length_a   1.000
_cell.length_b   1.000
_cell.length_c   1.000
_cell.angle_alpha   90.00
_cell.angle_beta   90.00
_cell.angle_gamma   90.00
#
_symmetry.space_group_name_H-M   'P 1'
#
loop_
_entity.id
_entity.type
_entity.pdbx_description
1 polymer ?
#
loop_
_entity_poly.entity_id
_entity_poly.type
_entity_poly.pdbx_seq_one_letter_code
_entity_poly.pdbx_strand_id
1 'polypeptide(L)'
;TTTMAYVFYLSYFLLICENKAFAGLTLTYDGMNPVDSHIDVPLSYCNSDCICDKNQWEPVCGENGVTYISPCLAGCKSFRGDKKLMNIEFYDCSCVSGSGFQKGNHSARLGECPRDKCKTKYYFYITFQVIISFFTALGSTSLMLILIRSVQPELKSLGMGFHSLVVRTLGGILAPVYYGALIDRTCMKWSVTSCGARGACRLYNSRLFGMIYVGLSIALKTPILLLYVALIYVMKRKMKRNDNKILENGRK
;
A
#
# COMPACT_ATOMS: atom_id res chain seq x y z
N THR A 1 5.00 -23.61 -6.15
CA THR A 1 5.39 -22.19 -5.98
C THR A 1 4.22 -21.24 -6.18
N THR A 2 3.44 -21.36 -7.24
CA THR A 2 2.28 -20.49 -7.54
C THR A 2 1.14 -20.57 -6.53
N THR A 3 0.75 -21.77 -6.08
CA THR A 3 -0.25 -21.99 -5.02
C THR A 3 0.19 -21.39 -3.69
N MET A 4 1.44 -21.67 -3.29
CA MET A 4 2.04 -21.14 -2.06
C MET A 4 2.09 -19.60 -2.09
N ALA A 5 2.49 -19.00 -3.21
CA ALA A 5 2.47 -17.56 -3.38
C ALA A 5 1.05 -17.00 -3.22
N TYR A 6 0.03 -17.63 -3.81
CA TYR A 6 -1.37 -17.20 -3.69
C TYR A 6 -1.85 -17.17 -2.23
N VAL A 7 -1.52 -18.20 -1.44
CA VAL A 7 -1.83 -18.25 0.01
C VAL A 7 -1.15 -17.11 0.77
N PHE A 8 0.12 -16.82 0.47
CA PHE A 8 0.80 -15.68 1.08
C PHE A 8 0.17 -14.34 0.69
N TYR A 9 -0.25 -14.14 -0.57
CA TYR A 9 -0.97 -12.94 -0.98
C TYR A 9 -2.31 -12.77 -0.24
N LEU A 10 -3.03 -13.87 0.05
CA LEU A 10 -4.22 -13.82 0.90
C LEU A 10 -3.90 -13.38 2.32
N SER A 11 -2.78 -13.87 2.89
CA SER A 11 -2.35 -13.49 4.24
C SER A 11 -2.03 -11.99 4.38
N TYR A 12 -1.73 -11.29 3.29
CA TYR A 12 -1.45 -9.85 3.30
C TYR A 12 -2.65 -9.00 3.73
N PHE A 13 -3.89 -9.49 3.60
CA PHE A 13 -5.05 -8.78 4.15
C PHE A 13 -4.96 -8.58 5.66
N LEU A 14 -4.36 -9.53 6.39
CA LEU A 14 -4.19 -9.44 7.85
C LEU A 14 -3.12 -8.41 8.24
N LEU A 15 -2.19 -8.13 7.31
CA LEU A 15 -1.09 -7.20 7.50
C LEU A 15 -1.44 -5.76 7.09
N ILE A 16 -2.66 -5.53 6.59
CA ILE A 16 -3.13 -4.17 6.28
C ILE A 16 -3.15 -3.33 7.56
N CYS A 17 -2.52 -2.16 7.47
CA CYS A 17 -2.54 -1.18 8.54
C CYS A 17 -3.81 -0.31 8.49
N GLU A 18 -4.24 0.11 9.66
CA GLU A 18 -5.25 1.14 9.83
C GLU A 18 -4.72 2.50 9.36
N ASN A 19 -5.65 3.44 9.20
CA ASN A 19 -5.33 4.79 8.75
C ASN A 19 -4.52 5.57 9.79
N LYS A 20 -3.76 6.56 9.29
CA LYS A 20 -3.65 7.89 9.93
C LYS A 20 -4.59 8.17 11.08
N ALA A 21 -4.13 8.49 12.30
CA ALA A 21 -4.92 9.35 13.18
C ALA A 21 -4.60 10.81 12.83
N PHE A 22 -5.26 11.35 11.80
CA PHE A 22 -5.21 12.76 11.41
C PHE A 22 -6.49 13.50 11.78
N ALA A 23 -6.36 14.56 12.56
CA ALA A 23 -7.44 15.47 12.90
C ALA A 23 -7.98 16.17 11.64
N GLY A 24 -9.32 16.19 11.50
CA GLY A 24 -10.03 16.79 10.38
C GLY A 24 -9.97 16.03 9.05
N LEU A 25 -9.26 14.89 8.96
CA LEU A 25 -9.22 14.05 7.75
C LEU A 25 -9.70 12.62 7.99
N THR A 26 -9.32 12.04 9.13
CA THR A 26 -9.65 10.64 9.47
C THR A 26 -10.36 10.54 10.81
N LEU A 27 -10.07 11.47 11.72
CA LEU A 27 -10.74 11.65 13.00
C LEU A 27 -11.20 13.10 13.12
N THR A 28 -12.30 13.32 13.81
CA THR A 28 -12.74 14.65 14.22
C THR A 28 -11.68 15.30 15.13
N TYR A 29 -11.73 16.63 15.27
CA TYR A 29 -10.75 17.37 16.07
C TYR A 29 -10.78 17.04 17.57
N ASP A 30 -11.89 16.50 18.07
CA ASP A 30 -12.03 15.95 19.43
C ASP A 30 -11.41 14.55 19.57
N GLY A 31 -10.94 13.92 18.48
CA GLY A 31 -10.32 12.60 18.47
C GLY A 31 -11.28 11.44 18.72
N MET A 32 -12.59 11.68 18.85
CA MET A 32 -13.56 10.68 19.32
C MET A 32 -14.23 9.92 18.17
N ASN A 33 -14.45 10.58 17.03
CA ASN A 33 -15.24 10.02 15.93
C ASN A 33 -14.46 10.00 14.61
N PRO A 34 -14.67 8.99 13.75
CA PRO A 34 -14.19 9.04 12.38
C PRO A 34 -14.92 10.14 11.60
N VAL A 35 -14.24 10.72 10.60
CA VAL A 35 -14.86 11.72 9.70
C VAL A 35 -15.46 11.02 8.48
N ASP A 36 -16.67 11.41 8.08
CA ASP A 36 -17.33 10.87 6.89
C ASP A 36 -16.74 11.39 5.57
N SER A 37 -16.31 12.67 5.52
CA SER A 37 -15.68 13.29 4.35
C SER A 37 -14.18 13.52 4.54
N HIS A 38 -13.38 12.96 3.65
CA HIS A 38 -11.92 13.00 3.71
C HIS A 38 -11.32 14.12 2.83
N ILE A 39 -12.16 15.00 2.28
CA ILE A 39 -11.83 15.89 1.16
C ILE A 39 -11.49 17.30 1.64
N ASP A 40 -12.02 17.73 2.78
CA ASP A 40 -11.77 19.04 3.36
C ASP A 40 -11.47 18.94 4.85
N VAL A 41 -10.55 19.77 5.32
CA VAL A 41 -10.21 19.88 6.74
C VAL A 41 -11.08 21.01 7.30
N PRO A 42 -12.18 20.69 8.01
CA PRO A 42 -13.01 21.73 8.59
C PRO A 42 -12.22 22.47 9.67
N LEU A 43 -12.42 23.78 9.77
CA LEU A 43 -12.04 24.51 10.98
C LEU A 43 -12.92 24.00 12.13
N SER A 44 -12.32 23.88 13.30
CA SER A 44 -12.97 23.50 14.55
C SER A 44 -12.96 24.68 15.51
N TYR A 45 -13.71 24.58 16.61
CA TYR A 45 -13.76 25.63 17.64
C TYR A 45 -12.37 25.90 18.26
N CYS A 46 -11.49 24.90 18.28
CA CYS A 46 -10.19 25.00 18.94
C CYS A 46 -9.11 25.70 18.09
N ASN A 47 -9.34 25.86 16.79
CA ASN A 47 -8.43 26.58 15.88
C ASN A 47 -9.14 27.73 15.15
N SER A 48 -10.34 28.12 15.59
CA SER A 48 -11.09 29.24 15.02
C SER A 48 -10.43 30.59 15.26
N ASP A 49 -9.66 30.72 16.34
CA ASP A 49 -8.97 31.96 16.72
C ASP A 49 -7.74 32.24 15.84
N CYS A 50 -7.46 31.38 14.85
CA CYS A 50 -6.31 31.47 13.97
C CYS A 50 -6.74 31.39 12.50
N ILE A 51 -6.22 32.30 11.66
CA ILE A 51 -6.42 32.28 10.21
C ILE A 51 -5.41 31.28 9.61
N CYS A 52 -5.68 29.99 9.76
CA CYS A 52 -4.77 28.94 9.31
C CYS A 52 -4.85 28.73 7.79
N ASP A 53 -3.69 28.67 7.14
CA ASP A 53 -3.61 28.23 5.75
C ASP A 53 -3.89 26.72 5.66
N LYS A 54 -4.97 26.37 4.96
CA LYS A 54 -5.40 24.98 4.72
C LYS A 54 -4.47 24.22 3.77
N ASN A 55 -3.59 24.92 3.05
CA ASN A 55 -2.63 24.36 2.12
C ASN A 55 -1.25 24.14 2.73
N GLN A 56 -0.96 24.75 3.90
CA GLN A 56 0.28 24.49 4.64
C GLN A 56 0.35 23.02 5.06
N TRP A 57 1.49 22.39 4.82
CA TRP A 57 1.75 21.00 5.21
C TRP A 57 2.99 20.94 6.10
N GLU A 58 2.76 20.95 7.41
CA GLU A 58 3.80 20.89 8.44
C GLU A 58 3.29 20.04 9.60
N PRO A 59 3.19 18.71 9.42
CA PRO A 59 2.49 17.86 10.37
C PRO A 59 3.14 17.91 11.76
N VAL A 60 2.30 17.91 12.79
CA VAL A 60 2.72 17.85 14.20
C VAL A 60 1.97 16.74 14.92
N CYS A 61 2.66 16.07 15.85
CA CYS A 61 2.10 15.04 16.70
C CYS A 61 1.75 15.65 18.06
N GLY A 62 0.46 15.72 18.39
CA GLY A 62 0.02 16.12 19.73
C GLY A 62 0.34 15.05 20.77
N GLU A 63 0.50 15.45 22.03
CA GLU A 63 0.66 14.50 23.14
C GLU A 63 -0.53 13.51 23.26
N ASN A 64 -1.70 13.85 22.70
CA ASN A 64 -2.86 12.97 22.60
C ASN A 64 -2.73 11.84 21.55
N GLY A 65 -1.60 11.76 20.84
CA GLY A 65 -1.35 10.75 19.82
C GLY A 65 -2.05 11.00 18.48
N VAL A 66 -2.66 12.19 18.30
CA VAL A 66 -3.30 12.61 17.06
C VAL A 66 -2.35 13.52 16.26
N THR A 67 -2.27 13.28 14.96
CA THR A 67 -1.50 14.12 14.04
C THR A 67 -2.36 15.25 13.49
N TYR A 68 -1.83 16.46 13.50
CA TYR A 68 -2.45 17.65 12.93
C TYR A 68 -1.65 18.09 11.71
N ILE A 69 -2.32 18.71 10.72
CA ILE A 69 -1.70 19.09 9.43
C ILE A 69 -0.66 20.21 9.58
N SER A 70 -0.87 21.12 10.54
CA SER A 70 0.02 22.22 10.85
C SER A 70 -0.06 22.57 12.35
N PRO A 71 0.94 23.28 12.91
CA PRO A 71 0.86 23.79 14.27
C PRO A 71 -0.33 24.74 14.48
N CYS A 72 -0.66 25.53 13.45
CA CYS A 72 -1.83 26.43 13.47
C CYS A 72 -3.13 25.64 13.57
N LEU A 73 -3.27 24.57 12.76
CA LEU A 73 -4.46 23.72 12.82
C LEU A 73 -4.54 22.93 14.12
N ALA A 74 -3.43 22.70 14.83
CA ALA A 74 -3.41 22.19 16.20
C ALA A 74 -3.74 23.26 17.27
N GLY A 75 -3.88 24.53 16.88
CA GLY A 75 -4.18 25.66 17.76
C GLY A 75 -3.00 26.11 18.62
N CYS A 76 -1.75 25.82 18.22
CA CYS A 76 -0.56 26.16 19.00
C CYS A 76 -0.18 27.64 18.86
N LYS A 77 0.15 28.31 19.98
CA LYS A 77 0.52 29.74 19.98
C LYS A 77 2.00 30.02 20.17
N SER A 78 2.76 29.05 20.66
CA SER A 78 4.19 29.22 20.91
C SER A 78 4.98 27.98 20.52
N PHE A 79 6.29 28.14 20.34
CA PHE A 79 7.21 27.04 20.04
C PHE A 79 8.55 27.25 20.73
N ARG A 80 9.23 26.15 21.03
CA ARG A 80 10.58 26.13 21.58
C ARG A 80 11.42 25.11 20.80
N GLY A 81 12.68 25.45 20.56
CA GLY A 81 13.65 24.55 19.92
C GLY A 81 14.24 25.12 18.65
N ASP A 82 15.21 24.41 18.10
CA ASP A 82 15.94 24.79 16.89
C ASP A 82 15.40 24.02 15.68
N LYS A 83 15.02 24.76 14.62
CA LYS A 83 14.56 24.20 13.33
C LYS A 83 15.59 23.27 12.69
N LYS A 84 16.89 23.49 12.93
CA LYS A 84 17.96 22.68 12.33
C LYS A 84 18.07 21.27 12.92
N LEU A 85 17.62 21.05 14.16
CA LEU A 85 17.80 19.78 14.87
C LEU A 85 16.54 18.90 14.92
N MET A 86 15.44 19.29 14.24
CA MET A 86 14.11 18.64 14.31
C MET A 86 13.56 18.47 15.75
N ASN A 87 14.10 19.18 16.74
CA ASN A 87 13.65 19.15 18.13
C ASN A 87 12.78 20.38 18.45
N ILE A 88 11.80 20.67 17.58
CA ILE A 88 10.83 21.74 17.82
C ILE A 88 9.64 21.15 18.56
N GLU A 89 9.31 21.76 19.70
CA GLU A 89 8.12 21.48 20.47
C GLU A 89 7.24 22.73 20.47
N PHE A 90 5.98 22.57 20.07
CA PHE A 90 4.95 23.59 20.06
C PHE A 90 4.16 23.51 21.37
N TYR A 91 3.71 24.64 21.90
CA TYR A 91 2.97 24.73 23.15
C TYR A 91 1.73 25.62 23.01
N ASP A 92 0.86 25.52 24.02
CA ASP A 92 -0.44 26.18 24.09
C ASP A 92 -1.32 25.79 22.88
N CYS A 93 -1.38 24.48 22.61
CA CYS A 93 -2.14 23.91 21.50
C CYS A 93 -3.58 23.61 21.91
N SER A 94 -4.51 24.51 21.58
CA SER A 94 -5.92 24.42 21.96
C SER A 94 -6.62 23.14 21.46
N CYS A 95 -6.29 22.65 20.25
CA CYS A 95 -6.92 21.44 19.69
C CYS A 95 -6.34 20.13 20.23
N VAL A 96 -5.15 20.17 20.85
CA VAL A 96 -4.59 19.01 21.57
C VAL A 96 -5.29 18.86 22.93
N SER A 97 -5.87 19.95 23.43
CA SER A 97 -6.56 20.05 24.73
C SER A 97 -8.02 19.58 24.71
N GLY A 98 -8.59 19.31 23.53
CA GLY A 98 -10.01 19.01 23.33
C GLY A 98 -10.43 17.61 23.84
N SER A 99 -11.04 17.60 25.02
CA SER A 99 -12.01 16.62 25.57
C SER A 99 -11.74 15.11 25.40
N GLY A 100 -11.10 14.51 26.42
CA GLY A 100 -11.08 13.05 26.67
C GLY A 100 -9.80 12.56 27.34
N PHE A 101 -8.68 13.25 27.10
CA PHE A 101 -7.37 12.93 27.68
C PHE A 101 -7.05 13.90 28.82
N GLN A 102 -7.06 13.40 30.05
CA GLN A 102 -6.68 14.14 31.26
C GLN A 102 -5.17 14.42 31.30
N LYS A 103 -4.81 15.66 31.65
CA LYS A 103 -3.49 16.13 32.13
C LYS A 103 -2.26 15.69 31.32
N GLY A 104 -2.05 16.37 30.19
CA GLY A 104 -0.74 16.47 29.53
C GLY A 104 -0.33 17.94 29.39
N ASN A 105 0.93 18.20 29.05
CA ASN A 105 1.28 19.53 28.56
C ASN A 105 0.60 19.67 27.20
N HIS A 106 -0.05 20.81 26.91
CA HIS A 106 -0.74 21.03 25.62
C HIS A 106 0.28 21.28 24.51
N SER A 107 1.10 20.27 24.26
CA SER A 107 2.27 20.33 23.42
C SER A 107 2.11 19.44 22.21
N ALA A 108 2.80 19.82 21.13
CA ALA A 108 2.89 19.02 19.93
C ALA A 108 4.33 19.03 19.44
N ARG A 109 4.81 17.89 18.96
CA ARG A 109 6.15 17.77 18.38
C ARG A 109 6.09 17.80 16.88
N LEU A 110 7.11 18.36 16.25
CA LEU A 110 7.22 18.33 14.79
C LEU A 110 7.24 16.88 14.27
N GLY A 111 6.49 16.61 13.21
CA GLY A 111 6.37 15.30 12.60
C GLY A 111 5.04 14.60 12.87
N GLU A 112 4.85 13.44 12.25
CA GLU A 112 3.65 12.63 12.43
C GLU A 112 3.76 11.74 13.68
N CYS A 113 2.64 11.36 14.27
CA CYS A 113 2.66 10.45 15.41
C CYS A 113 3.15 9.04 15.03
N PRO A 114 3.92 8.39 15.92
CA PRO A 114 4.42 7.04 15.68
C PRO A 114 3.26 6.03 15.59
N ARG A 115 3.42 4.98 14.77
CA ARG A 115 2.44 3.90 14.60
C ARG A 115 2.98 2.56 15.07
N ASP A 116 3.16 2.35 16.37
CA ASP A 116 3.87 1.16 16.90
C ASP A 116 3.24 -0.19 16.46
N LYS A 117 1.91 -0.31 16.52
CA LYS A 117 1.19 -1.51 16.07
C LYS A 117 1.36 -1.77 14.56
N CYS A 118 1.30 -0.73 13.74
CA CYS A 118 1.50 -0.84 12.30
C CYS A 118 2.95 -1.10 11.92
N LYS A 119 3.92 -0.55 12.68
CA LYS A 119 5.35 -0.78 12.47
C LYS A 119 5.68 -2.28 12.54
N THR A 120 5.07 -2.99 13.50
CA THR A 120 5.21 -4.44 13.62
C THR A 120 4.62 -5.18 12.42
N LYS A 121 3.39 -4.84 11.99
CA LYS A 121 2.76 -5.42 10.77
C LYS A 121 3.60 -5.15 9.51
N TYR A 122 4.17 -3.95 9.40
CA TYR A 122 5.04 -3.56 8.29
C TYR A 122 6.31 -4.42 8.23
N TYR A 123 6.97 -4.68 9.35
CA TYR A 123 8.14 -5.58 9.37
C TYR A 123 7.78 -7.00 8.92
N PHE A 124 6.66 -7.56 9.41
CA PHE A 124 6.19 -8.87 8.94
C PHE A 124 5.92 -8.87 7.43
N TYR A 125 5.29 -7.81 6.90
CA TYR A 125 5.06 -7.66 5.47
C TYR A 125 6.38 -7.66 4.67
N ILE A 126 7.37 -6.88 5.10
CA ILE A 126 8.69 -6.84 4.43
C ILE A 126 9.38 -8.20 4.48
N THR A 127 9.37 -8.88 5.63
CA THR A 127 9.96 -10.23 5.75
C THR A 127 9.31 -11.22 4.79
N PHE A 128 7.98 -11.28 4.74
CA PHE A 128 7.28 -12.16 3.80
C PHE A 128 7.52 -11.78 2.34
N GLN A 129 7.56 -10.48 2.03
CA GLN A 129 7.83 -10.01 0.68
C GLN A 129 9.21 -10.42 0.18
N VAL A 130 10.23 -10.41 1.04
CA VAL A 130 11.58 -10.89 0.70
C VAL A 130 11.56 -12.39 0.40
N ILE A 131 10.90 -13.19 1.25
CA ILE A 131 10.78 -14.64 1.06
C ILE A 131 10.04 -14.97 -0.25
N ILE A 132 8.92 -14.31 -0.52
CA ILE A 132 8.15 -14.50 -1.76
C ILE A 132 8.97 -14.11 -2.98
N SER A 133 9.71 -12.99 -2.91
CA SER A 133 10.56 -12.52 -4.01
C SER A 133 11.64 -13.56 -4.34
N PHE A 134 12.25 -14.17 -3.34
CA PHE A 134 13.23 -15.24 -3.51
C PHE A 134 12.64 -16.46 -4.24
N PHE A 135 11.51 -17.00 -3.77
CA PHE A 135 10.85 -18.13 -4.44
C PHE A 135 10.32 -17.77 -5.84
N THR A 136 9.93 -16.52 -6.06
CA THR A 136 9.48 -16.04 -7.36
C THR A 136 10.64 -15.98 -8.34
N ALA A 137 11.84 -15.56 -7.91
CA ALA A 137 13.04 -15.60 -8.73
C ALA A 137 13.43 -17.03 -9.12
N LEU A 138 13.41 -17.99 -8.17
CA LEU A 138 13.66 -19.40 -8.48
C LEU A 138 12.67 -19.96 -9.52
N GLY A 139 11.38 -19.60 -9.37
CA GLY A 139 10.33 -19.99 -10.29
C GLY A 139 10.49 -19.38 -11.68
N SER A 140 10.84 -18.10 -11.77
CA SER A 140 11.01 -17.40 -13.05
C SER A 140 12.21 -17.93 -13.83
N THR A 141 13.33 -18.22 -13.17
CA THR A 141 14.49 -18.87 -13.81
C THR A 141 14.12 -20.23 -14.39
N SER A 142 13.36 -21.03 -13.63
CA SER A 142 12.90 -22.34 -14.08
C SER A 142 11.98 -22.25 -15.30
N LEU A 143 11.06 -21.28 -15.32
CA LEU A 143 10.17 -21.02 -16.46
C LEU A 143 10.94 -20.62 -17.71
N MET A 144 11.96 -19.76 -17.57
CA MET A 144 12.82 -19.36 -18.70
C MET A 144 13.59 -20.56 -19.28
N LEU A 145 14.11 -21.45 -18.44
CA LEU A 145 14.81 -22.65 -18.90
C LEU A 145 13.89 -23.58 -19.70
N ILE A 146 12.64 -23.74 -19.27
CA ILE A 146 11.64 -24.53 -20.00
C ILE A 146 11.34 -23.90 -21.36
N LEU A 147 11.10 -22.58 -21.40
CA LEU A 147 10.85 -21.83 -22.63
C LEU A 147 11.99 -22.01 -23.65
N ILE A 148 13.24 -21.86 -23.22
CA ILE A 148 14.41 -22.01 -24.10
C ILE A 148 14.53 -23.44 -24.64
N ARG A 149 14.14 -24.47 -23.86
CA ARG A 149 14.18 -25.87 -24.32
C ARG A 149 13.01 -26.25 -25.22
N SER A 150 11.88 -25.57 -25.12
CA SER A 150 10.72 -25.82 -25.98
C SER A 150 10.83 -25.19 -27.38
N VAL A 151 11.76 -24.25 -27.57
CA VAL A 151 11.96 -23.54 -28.84
C VAL A 151 13.16 -24.12 -29.60
N GLN A 152 13.02 -24.25 -30.92
CA GLN A 152 14.09 -24.69 -31.82
C GLN A 152 15.33 -23.76 -31.70
N PRO A 153 16.56 -24.30 -31.80
CA PRO A 153 17.78 -23.54 -31.54
C PRO A 153 17.91 -22.26 -32.37
N GLU A 154 17.40 -22.25 -33.60
CA GLU A 154 17.44 -21.12 -34.54
C GLU A 154 16.50 -19.97 -34.13
N LEU A 155 15.44 -20.26 -33.35
CA LEU A 155 14.36 -19.31 -33.00
C LEU A 155 14.42 -18.83 -31.54
N LYS A 156 15.43 -19.25 -30.77
CA LYS A 156 15.51 -18.95 -29.32
C LYS A 156 15.54 -17.46 -29.00
N SER A 157 16.37 -16.69 -29.72
CA SER A 157 16.50 -15.25 -29.51
C SER A 157 15.19 -14.52 -29.82
N LEU A 158 14.52 -14.91 -30.92
CA LEU A 158 13.21 -14.37 -31.31
C LEU A 158 12.14 -14.67 -30.26
N GLY A 159 12.05 -15.92 -29.78
CA GLY A 159 11.09 -16.34 -28.76
C GLY A 159 11.29 -15.61 -27.43
N MET A 160 12.54 -15.46 -26.97
CA MET A 160 12.86 -14.70 -25.76
C MET A 160 12.56 -13.21 -25.92
N GLY A 161 12.85 -12.64 -27.10
CA GLY A 161 12.52 -11.26 -27.44
C GLY A 161 11.01 -11.01 -27.40
N PHE A 162 10.22 -11.90 -28.01
CA PHE A 162 8.76 -11.83 -27.98
C PHE A 162 8.20 -11.95 -26.56
N HIS A 163 8.69 -12.92 -25.76
CA HIS A 163 8.28 -13.05 -24.36
C HIS A 163 8.58 -11.76 -23.57
N SER A 164 9.79 -11.20 -23.71
CA SER A 164 10.18 -9.95 -23.06
C SER A 164 9.27 -8.79 -23.49
N LEU A 165 8.99 -8.66 -24.79
CA LEU A 165 8.10 -7.64 -25.33
C LEU A 165 6.71 -7.72 -24.68
N VAL A 166 6.08 -8.90 -24.66
CA VAL A 166 4.75 -9.10 -24.07
C VAL A 166 4.74 -8.77 -22.57
N VAL A 167 5.75 -9.21 -21.82
CA VAL A 167 5.85 -8.92 -20.37
C VAL A 167 6.04 -7.42 -20.12
N ARG A 168 6.85 -6.73 -20.93
CA ARG A 168 7.12 -5.30 -20.78
C ARG A 168 5.94 -4.44 -21.21
N THR A 169 5.24 -4.79 -22.29
CA THR A 169 4.08 -4.02 -22.76
C THR A 169 2.88 -4.22 -21.83
N LEU A 170 2.51 -5.45 -21.52
CA LEU A 170 1.33 -5.74 -20.69
C LEU A 170 1.59 -5.53 -19.19
N GLY A 171 2.77 -5.92 -18.71
CA GLY A 171 3.12 -5.76 -17.30
C GLY A 171 3.82 -4.44 -17.01
N GLY A 172 4.90 -4.15 -17.73
CA GLY A 172 5.76 -3.00 -17.46
C GLY A 172 5.10 -1.63 -17.70
N ILE A 173 4.28 -1.49 -18.74
CA ILE A 173 3.65 -0.21 -19.11
C ILE A 173 2.24 -0.08 -18.50
N LEU A 174 1.38 -1.10 -18.65
CA LEU A 174 0.00 -0.99 -18.17
C LEU A 174 -0.11 -1.04 -16.64
N ALA A 175 0.75 -1.79 -15.94
CA ALA A 175 0.62 -1.91 -14.50
C ALA A 175 0.89 -0.58 -13.76
N PRO A 176 1.99 0.18 -14.02
CA PRO A 176 2.20 1.46 -13.35
C PRO A 176 1.10 2.48 -13.63
N VAL A 177 0.55 2.51 -14.85
CA VAL A 177 -0.55 3.42 -15.20
C VAL A 177 -1.82 3.06 -14.41
N TYR A 178 -2.20 1.79 -14.41
CA TYR A 178 -3.42 1.34 -13.73
C TYR A 178 -3.30 1.40 -12.20
N TYR A 179 -2.20 0.89 -11.64
CA TYR A 179 -1.95 1.01 -10.21
C TYR A 179 -1.77 2.47 -9.80
N GLY A 180 -1.11 3.32 -10.60
CA GLY A 180 -1.01 4.76 -10.33
C GLY A 180 -2.38 5.42 -10.20
N ALA A 181 -3.29 5.17 -11.14
CA ALA A 181 -4.65 5.70 -11.07
C ALA A 181 -5.44 5.19 -9.85
N LEU A 182 -5.24 3.94 -9.44
CA LEU A 182 -5.86 3.38 -8.23
C LEU A 182 -5.30 4.00 -6.95
N ILE A 183 -4.00 4.24 -6.89
CA ILE A 183 -3.33 4.90 -5.77
C ILE A 183 -3.89 6.31 -5.60
N ASP A 184 -4.04 7.05 -6.70
CA ASP A 184 -4.58 8.41 -6.68
C ASP A 184 -6.03 8.46 -6.17
N ARG A 185 -6.85 7.42 -6.42
CA ARG A 185 -8.21 7.33 -5.85
C ARG A 185 -8.22 7.19 -4.33
N THR A 186 -7.14 6.72 -3.72
CA THR A 186 -7.04 6.54 -2.27
C THR A 186 -6.50 7.79 -1.57
N CYS A 187 -6.15 8.84 -2.32
CA CYS A 187 -5.65 10.08 -1.74
C CYS A 187 -6.73 10.82 -0.96
N MET A 188 -6.41 11.20 0.28
CA MET A 188 -7.26 12.01 1.15
C MET A 188 -6.87 13.48 1.07
N LYS A 189 -5.58 13.81 1.01
CA LYS A 189 -5.12 15.22 0.92
C LYS A 189 -4.12 15.41 -0.21
N TRP A 190 -4.47 16.24 -1.18
CA TRP A 190 -3.59 16.69 -2.26
C TRP A 190 -2.76 17.89 -1.83
N SER A 191 -1.49 17.95 -2.26
CA SER A 191 -0.71 19.19 -2.21
C SER A 191 -1.20 20.15 -3.28
N VAL A 192 -1.15 21.45 -2.99
CA VAL A 192 -1.43 22.51 -3.96
C VAL A 192 -0.11 23.23 -4.23
N THR A 193 0.22 23.47 -5.50
CA THR A 193 1.41 24.23 -5.88
C THR A 193 1.20 25.72 -5.64
N SER A 194 2.27 26.52 -5.68
CA SER A 194 2.18 27.98 -5.54
C SER A 194 1.26 28.64 -6.57
N CYS A 195 1.03 28.00 -7.72
CA CYS A 195 0.12 28.45 -8.77
C CYS A 195 -1.32 27.94 -8.60
N GLY A 196 -1.66 27.29 -7.47
CA GLY A 196 -2.99 26.74 -7.21
C GLY A 196 -3.27 25.39 -7.88
N ALA A 197 -2.31 24.79 -8.58
CA ALA A 197 -2.50 23.52 -9.26
C ALA A 197 -2.36 22.33 -8.31
N ARG A 198 -3.08 21.23 -8.59
CA ARG A 198 -2.96 19.97 -7.85
C ARG A 198 -1.58 19.35 -8.08
N GLY A 199 -0.85 19.10 -7.00
CA GLY A 199 0.45 18.43 -6.98
C GLY A 199 0.36 16.99 -6.49
N ALA A 200 1.39 16.53 -5.78
CA ALA A 200 1.45 15.18 -5.22
C ALA A 200 0.46 14.98 -4.05
N CYS A 201 0.02 13.74 -3.83
CA CYS A 201 -0.77 13.41 -2.66
C CYS A 201 0.12 13.38 -1.40
N ARG A 202 -0.36 14.00 -0.31
CA ARG A 202 0.30 14.05 0.99
C ARG A 202 -0.11 12.90 1.91
N LEU A 203 -1.38 12.51 1.85
CA LEU A 203 -1.94 11.50 2.74
C LEU A 203 -2.92 10.59 1.99
N TYR A 204 -2.71 9.27 2.14
CA TYR A 204 -3.53 8.23 1.53
C TYR A 204 -4.31 7.44 2.60
N ASN A 205 -5.51 6.98 2.23
CA ASN A 205 -6.29 6.03 3.02
C ASN A 205 -5.59 4.66 2.96
N SER A 206 -4.84 4.32 4.02
CA SER A 206 -4.03 3.11 4.12
C SER A 206 -4.87 1.84 4.00
N ARG A 207 -6.08 1.82 4.57
CA ARG A 207 -6.97 0.65 4.52
C ARG A 207 -7.51 0.41 3.12
N LEU A 208 -8.08 1.44 2.50
CA LEU A 208 -8.61 1.35 1.13
C LEU A 208 -7.50 1.02 0.13
N PHE A 209 -6.34 1.67 0.26
CA PHE A 209 -5.17 1.40 -0.55
C PHE A 209 -4.75 -0.08 -0.46
N GLY A 210 -4.61 -0.62 0.76
CA GLY A 210 -4.25 -2.01 0.98
C GLY A 210 -5.26 -2.98 0.38
N MET A 211 -6.56 -2.74 0.59
CA MET A 211 -7.63 -3.59 0.07
C MET A 211 -7.64 -3.62 -1.46
N ILE A 212 -7.55 -2.46 -2.11
CA ILE A 212 -7.52 -2.35 -3.58
C ILE A 212 -6.26 -3.04 -4.13
N TYR A 213 -5.09 -2.76 -3.55
CA TYR A 213 -3.82 -3.29 -4.04
C TYR A 213 -3.74 -4.83 -3.93
N VAL A 214 -4.05 -5.37 -2.74
CA VAL A 214 -4.01 -6.81 -2.48
C VAL A 214 -5.14 -7.53 -3.22
N GLY A 215 -6.37 -6.98 -3.17
CA GLY A 215 -7.54 -7.55 -3.82
C GLY A 215 -7.37 -7.66 -5.33
N LEU A 216 -6.88 -6.61 -5.97
CA LEU A 216 -6.60 -6.62 -7.41
C LEU A 216 -5.50 -7.63 -7.76
N SER A 217 -4.42 -7.68 -6.97
CA SER A 217 -3.33 -8.63 -7.19
C SER A 217 -3.83 -10.09 -7.15
N ILE A 218 -4.75 -10.39 -6.24
CA ILE A 218 -5.38 -11.71 -6.13
C ILE A 218 -6.34 -11.94 -7.30
N ALA A 219 -7.14 -10.95 -7.69
CA ALA A 219 -8.06 -11.04 -8.81
C ALA A 219 -7.30 -11.35 -10.12
N LEU A 220 -6.16 -10.70 -10.38
CA LEU A 220 -5.33 -10.95 -11.55
C LEU A 220 -4.64 -12.33 -11.50
N LYS A 221 -4.29 -12.83 -10.31
CA LYS A 221 -3.64 -14.14 -10.15
C LYS A 221 -4.62 -15.32 -10.20
N THR A 222 -5.90 -15.10 -9.90
CA THR A 222 -6.90 -16.18 -9.81
C THR A 222 -7.13 -16.89 -11.16
N PRO A 223 -7.33 -16.20 -12.30
CA PRO A 223 -7.43 -16.85 -13.61
C PRO A 223 -6.19 -17.67 -13.96
N ILE A 224 -5.00 -17.15 -13.64
CA ILE A 224 -3.73 -17.82 -13.87
C ILE A 224 -3.67 -19.14 -13.08
N LEU A 225 -4.07 -19.11 -11.80
CA LEU A 225 -4.12 -20.31 -10.96
C LEU A 225 -5.09 -21.35 -11.52
N LEU A 226 -6.28 -20.94 -11.98
CA LEU A 226 -7.27 -21.84 -12.59
C LEU A 226 -6.73 -22.49 -13.87
N LEU A 227 -6.08 -21.71 -14.75
CA LEU A 227 -5.43 -22.24 -15.96
C LEU A 227 -4.33 -23.24 -15.63
N TYR A 228 -3.50 -22.97 -14.62
CA TYR A 228 -2.47 -23.92 -14.17
C TYR A 228 -3.08 -25.23 -13.66
N VAL A 229 -4.14 -25.16 -12.85
CA VAL A 229 -4.83 -26.36 -12.34
C VAL A 229 -5.45 -27.16 -13.50
N ALA A 230 -6.10 -26.48 -14.46
CA ALA A 230 -6.67 -27.10 -15.64
C ALA A 230 -5.59 -27.80 -16.50
N LEU A 231 -4.45 -27.16 -16.72
CA LEU A 231 -3.32 -27.75 -17.46
C LEU A 231 -2.79 -29.01 -16.77
N ILE A 232 -2.58 -28.97 -15.45
CA ILE A 232 -2.13 -30.13 -14.67
C ILE A 232 -3.15 -31.27 -14.75
N TYR A 233 -4.45 -30.95 -14.66
CA TYR A 233 -5.53 -31.92 -14.79
C TYR A 233 -5.52 -32.60 -16.16
N VAL A 234 -5.42 -31.82 -17.24
CA VAL A 234 -5.36 -32.34 -18.62
C VAL A 234 -4.12 -33.20 -18.84
N MET A 235 -2.96 -32.76 -18.35
CA MET A 235 -1.72 -33.52 -18.45
C MET A 235 -1.82 -34.86 -17.72
N LYS A 236 -2.32 -34.88 -16.48
CA LYS A 236 -2.55 -36.12 -15.72
C LYS A 236 -3.51 -37.06 -16.45
N ARG A 237 -4.59 -36.53 -17.03
CA ARG A 237 -5.55 -37.34 -17.80
C ARG A 237 -4.91 -37.94 -19.05
N LYS A 238 -4.06 -37.18 -19.75
CA LYS A 238 -3.34 -37.65 -20.95
C LYS A 238 -2.32 -38.73 -20.60
N MET A 239 -1.56 -38.56 -19.50
CA MET A 239 -0.64 -39.59 -19.00
C MET A 239 -1.38 -40.89 -18.68
N LYS A 240 -2.45 -40.83 -17.88
CA LYS A 240 -3.25 -42.02 -17.55
C LYS A 240 -3.84 -42.72 -18.78
N ARG A 241 -4.24 -41.96 -19.81
CA ARG A 241 -4.71 -42.53 -21.09
C ARG A 241 -3.59 -43.21 -21.86
N ASN A 242 -2.39 -42.66 -21.87
CA ASN A 242 -1.23 -43.28 -22.51
C ASN A 242 -0.82 -44.55 -21.78
N ASP A 243 -0.79 -44.54 -20.45
CA ASP A 243 -0.46 -45.72 -19.64
C ASP A 243 -1.46 -46.86 -19.90
N ASN A 244 -2.76 -46.55 -19.95
CA ASN A 244 -3.79 -47.55 -20.28
C ASN A 244 -3.62 -48.10 -21.71
N LYS A 245 -3.29 -47.27 -22.70
CA LYS A 245 -3.02 -47.74 -24.08
C LYS A 245 -1.80 -48.65 -24.17
N ILE A 246 -0.75 -48.36 -23.41
CA ILE A 246 0.46 -49.21 -23.34
C ILE A 246 0.10 -50.56 -22.70
N LEU A 247 -0.72 -50.55 -21.63
CA LEU A 247 -1.18 -51.76 -20.95
C LEU A 247 -2.09 -52.65 -21.82
N GLU A 248 -2.93 -52.05 -22.67
CA GLU A 248 -3.75 -52.79 -23.64
C GLU A 248 -2.93 -53.36 -24.80
N ASN A 249 -1.93 -52.62 -25.30
CA ASN A 249 -1.06 -53.10 -26.39
C ASN A 249 -0.07 -54.18 -25.94
N GLY A 250 0.36 -54.19 -24.67
CA GLY A 250 1.23 -55.25 -24.14
C GLY A 250 0.52 -56.56 -23.78
N ARG A 251 -0.82 -56.60 -23.88
CA ARG A 251 -1.66 -57.79 -23.62
C ARG A 251 -2.08 -58.54 -24.88
N LYS A 252 -1.76 -58.01 -26.06
CA LYS A 252 -1.94 -58.64 -27.38
C LYS A 252 -0.60 -59.15 -27.87
#